data_AF-A0A4Q3E2U5-F1
#
_entry.id   AF-A0A4Q3E2U5-F1
#
_cell.length_a   1.000
_cell.length_b   1.000
_cell.length_c   1.000
_cell.angle_alpha   90.00
_cell.angle_beta   90.00
_cell.angle_gamma   90.00
#
_symmetry.space_group_name_H-M   'P 1'
#
loop_
_entity.id
_entity.type
_entity.pdbx_description
1 polymer ?
#
loop_
_entity_poly.entity_id
_entity_poly.type
_entity_poly.pdbx_seq_one_letter_code
_entity_poly.pdbx_strand_id
1 'polypeptide(L)' 'MININTKNIKEPRITLVGAGPGDAELITLKGIKALKTADVVLYDALVNEELLEFAPADAVR' A
#
# COMPACT_ATOMS: atom_id res chain seq x y z
N MET A 1 24.62 22.51 -18.03
CA MET A 1 23.93 22.16 -16.77
C MET A 1 22.51 21.76 -17.12
N ILE A 2 22.14 20.48 -17.00
CA ILE A 2 20.77 20.03 -17.34
C ILE A 2 19.89 20.25 -16.12
N ASN A 3 18.78 20.99 -16.28
CA ASN A 3 17.86 21.30 -15.20
C ASN A 3 16.84 20.15 -15.06
N ILE A 4 17.06 19.25 -14.09
CA ILE A 4 16.17 18.11 -13.87
C ILE A 4 15.00 18.58 -12.99
N ASN A 5 13.79 18.60 -13.54
CA ASN A 5 12.58 18.97 -12.81
C ASN A 5 12.22 17.82 -11.84
N THR A 6 12.56 17.98 -10.57
CA THR A 6 12.34 16.99 -9.50
C THR A 6 10.88 16.81 -9.10
N LYS A 7 9.95 17.65 -9.59
CA LYS A 7 8.52 17.61 -9.20
C LYS A 7 7.79 16.32 -9.55
N ASN A 8 8.31 15.48 -10.45
CA ASN A 8 7.65 14.26 -10.91
C ASN A 8 8.27 12.96 -10.36
N ILE A 9 9.23 13.05 -9.44
CA ILE A 9 9.79 11.86 -8.80
C ILE A 9 8.95 11.57 -7.54
N LYS A 10 8.20 10.47 -7.54
CA LYS A 10 7.60 9.96 -6.28
C LYS A 10 8.76 9.62 -5.34
N GLU A 11 8.79 10.25 -4.17
CA GLU A 11 9.73 9.85 -3.12
C GLU A 11 9.47 8.38 -2.73
N PRO A 12 10.47 7.50 -2.84
CA PRO A 12 10.30 6.10 -2.45
C PRO A 12 9.94 6.01 -0.97
N ARG A 13 8.86 5.28 -0.66
CA ARG A 13 8.36 5.13 0.71
C ARG A 13 7.89 3.71 0.95
N ILE A 14 8.30 3.14 2.09
CA ILE A 14 7.80 1.86 2.59
C ILE A 14 6.92 2.16 3.81
N THR A 15 5.73 1.57 3.82
CA THR A 15 4.82 1.63 4.98
C THR A 15 4.58 0.22 5.46
N LEU A 16 4.99 -0.10 6.70
CA LEU A 16 4.66 -1.37 7.33
C LEU A 16 3.30 -1.26 8.02
N VAL A 17 2.38 -2.15 7.67
CA VAL A 17 1.00 -2.15 8.17
C VAL A 17 0.71 -3.52 8.75
N GLY A 18 0.18 -3.56 9.97
CA GLY A 18 -0.43 -4.79 10.50
C GLY A 18 -1.81 -5.01 9.87
N ALA A 19 -2.02 -6.18 9.27
CA ALA A 19 -3.29 -6.55 8.62
C ALA A 19 -4.45 -6.78 9.62
N GLY A 20 -4.14 -6.95 10.90
CA GLY A 20 -5.09 -7.40 11.91
C GLY A 20 -5.05 -8.92 12.10
N PRO A 21 -5.94 -9.50 12.91
CA PRO A 21 -5.93 -10.93 13.25
C PRO A 21 -6.65 -11.83 12.23
N GLY A 22 -7.21 -11.28 11.14
CA GLY A 22 -7.84 -12.04 10.05
C GLY A 22 -9.07 -11.36 9.46
N ASP A 23 -9.95 -10.84 10.32
CA ASP A 23 -11.09 -10.03 9.86
C ASP A 23 -10.59 -8.71 9.24
N ALA A 24 -10.97 -8.47 7.98
CA ALA A 24 -10.52 -7.31 7.20
C ALA A 24 -10.99 -5.98 7.82
N GLU A 25 -12.09 -5.95 8.56
CA GLU A 25 -12.57 -4.73 9.22
C GLU A 25 -11.71 -4.31 10.43
N LEU A 26 -10.88 -5.22 10.94
CA LEU A 26 -10.00 -4.95 12.10
C LEU A 26 -8.67 -4.29 11.72
N ILE A 27 -8.41 -4.07 10.43
CA ILE A 27 -7.29 -3.22 10.01
C ILE A 27 -7.53 -1.77 10.41
N THR A 28 -6.44 -1.04 10.70
CA THR A 28 -6.57 0.38 11.03
C THR A 28 -6.94 1.23 9.81
N LEU A 29 -7.61 2.37 10.04
CA LEU A 29 -7.89 3.36 8.99
C LEU A 29 -6.63 3.87 8.29
N LYS A 30 -5.49 3.92 8.98
CA LYS A 30 -4.20 4.29 8.38
C LYS A 30 -3.67 3.20 7.45
N GLY A 31 -3.92 1.93 7.77
CA GLY A 31 -3.60 0.79 6.91
C GLY A 31 -4.37 0.84 5.60
N ILE A 32 -5.69 1.05 5.66
CA ILE A 32 -6.53 1.25 4.46
C ILE A 32 -6.02 2.41 3.60
N LYS A 33 -5.67 3.54 4.23
CA LYS A 33 -5.11 4.71 3.50
C LYS A 33 -3.77 4.40 2.83
N ALA A 34 -2.93 3.58 3.47
CA ALA A 34 -1.68 3.13 2.86
C ALA A 34 -1.95 2.25 1.64
N LEU A 35 -2.82 1.25 1.77
CA LEU A 35 -3.21 0.34 0.68
C LEU A 35 -3.77 1.09 -0.52
N LYS A 36 -4.69 2.04 -0.29
CA LYS A 36 -5.32 2.87 -1.35
C LYS A 36 -4.35 3.71 -2.18
N THR A 37 -3.10 3.87 -1.74
CA THR A 37 -2.07 4.66 -2.44
C THR A 37 -0.84 3.86 -2.78
N ALA A 38 -0.84 2.55 -2.50
CA ALA A 38 0.29 1.68 -2.73
C ALA A 38 0.43 1.38 -4.23
N ASP A 39 1.62 1.61 -4.77
CA ASP A 39 1.99 1.15 -6.12
C ASP A 39 2.32 -0.36 -6.11
N VAL A 40 2.79 -0.88 -4.96
CA VAL A 40 3.14 -2.28 -4.73
C VAL A 40 2.70 -2.70 -3.32
N VAL A 41 2.08 -3.86 -3.18
CA VAL A 41 1.69 -4.48 -1.90
C VAL A 41 2.45 -5.78 -1.73
N LEU A 42 3.22 -5.91 -0.64
CA LEU A 42 3.86 -7.15 -0.23
C LEU A 42 3.18 -7.66 1.05
N TYR A 43 2.73 -8.91 1.04
CA TYR A 43 2.01 -9.53 2.16
C TYR A 43 2.45 -10.99 2.33
N ASP A 44 2.12 -11.59 3.47
CA ASP A 44 2.39 -13.00 3.77
C ASP A 44 1.11 -13.84 3.71
N ALA A 45 1.26 -15.16 3.90
CA ALA A 45 0.16 -16.12 3.81
C ALA A 45 -0.91 -16.02 4.91
N LEU A 46 -0.71 -15.20 5.95
CA LEU A 46 -1.67 -15.02 7.04
C LEU A 46 -2.62 -13.84 6.81
N VAL A 47 -2.36 -13.02 5.80
CA VAL A 47 -3.19 -11.85 5.46
C VAL A 47 -4.46 -12.29 4.74
N ASN A 48 -5.60 -11.71 5.14
CA ASN A 48 -6.85 -11.87 4.40
C ASN A 48 -6.78 -11.09 3.08
N GLU A 49 -6.93 -11.79 1.96
CA GLU A 49 -6.84 -11.23 0.60
C GLU A 49 -7.90 -10.16 0.29
N GLU A 50 -9.02 -10.11 1.02
CA GLU A 50 -10.01 -9.02 0.91
C GLU A 50 -9.37 -7.64 1.15
N LEU A 51 -8.30 -7.56 1.94
CA LEU A 51 -7.55 -6.32 2.15
C LEU A 51 -6.91 -5.78 0.85
N LEU A 52 -6.62 -6.66 -0.11
CA LEU A 52 -6.04 -6.27 -1.40
C LEU A 52 -7.06 -5.54 -2.29
N GLU A 53 -8.36 -5.64 -2.01
CA GLU A 53 -9.39 -4.89 -2.74
C GLU A 53 -9.31 -3.38 -2.49
N PHE A 54 -8.67 -2.97 -1.39
CA PHE A 54 -8.42 -1.56 -1.12
C PHE A 54 -7.24 -0.98 -1.91
N ALA A 55 -6.40 -1.83 -2.51
CA ALA A 55 -5.31 -1.37 -3.35
C ALA A 55 -5.82 -0.91 -4.73
N PRO A 56 -5.12 0.03 -5.39
CA PRO A 56 -5.41 0.40 -6.78
C PRO A 56 -5.42 -0.82 -7.72
N ALA A 57 -6.24 -0.77 -8.76
CA ALA A 57 -6.35 -1.88 -9.72
C ALA A 57 -5.04 -2.14 -10.50
N ASP A 58 -4.20 -1.12 -10.62
CA ASP A 58 -2.88 -1.14 -11.25
C ASP A 58 -1.73 -1.39 -10.25
N ALA A 59 -2.03 -1.57 -8.96
CA ALA A 59 -1.04 -1.95 -7.97
C ALA A 59 -0.54 -3.39 -8.23
N VAL A 60 0.77 -3.57 -8.12
CA VAL A 60 1.37 -4.92 -8.10
C VAL A 60 1.15 -5.52 -6.71
N ARG A 61 0.70 -6.77 -6.66
CA ARG A 61 0.37 -7.50 -5.43
C ARG A 61 0.85 -8.94 -5.54
#